data_AF-A0A948ZI47-F1
#
_entry.id   AF-A0A948ZI47-F1
#
_cell.length_a   1.000
_cell.length_b   1.000
_cell.length_c   1.000
_cell.angle_alpha   90.00
_cell.angle_beta   90.00
_cell.angle_gamma   90.00
#
_symmetry.space_group_name_H-M   'P 1'
#
loop_
_entity.id
_entity.type
_entity.pdbx_description
1 polymer ?
#
loop_
_entity_poly.entity_id
_entity_poly.type
_entity_poly.pdbx_seq_one_letter_code
_entity_poly.pdbx_strand_id
1 'polypeptide(L)'
;MFGLDMLDVMIGLVTVYLSFGIACTAFVEAISSIAELRSKNLRNGFSEFFKGTIGKENGVEKSFVDAFYAHPLVMTLSKGDKGRPSYIPTEIVGRVVASLLNDCDNADSLKQTLEAL
;
A
#
# COMPACT_ATOMS: atom_id res chain seq x y z
N MET A 1 29.94 -39.22 29.08
CA MET A 1 29.50 -39.25 27.67
C MET A 1 28.05 -39.68 27.70
N PHE A 2 27.13 -38.73 27.88
CA PHE A 2 25.71 -39.05 28.03
C PHE A 2 25.24 -39.65 26.70
N GLY A 3 24.73 -40.89 26.74
CA GLY A 3 24.24 -41.67 25.59
C GLY A 3 22.94 -41.10 25.02
N LEU A 4 22.99 -39.82 24.66
CA LEU A 4 21.89 -39.05 24.10
C LEU A 4 22.18 -38.77 22.61
N ASP A 5 22.73 -39.76 21.89
CA ASP A 5 22.98 -39.66 20.44
C ASP A 5 21.71 -39.23 19.68
N MET A 6 20.55 -39.66 20.18
CA MET A 6 19.24 -39.23 19.66
C MET A 6 18.98 -37.73 19.88
N LEU A 7 19.38 -37.16 21.00
CA LEU A 7 19.23 -35.73 21.28
C LEU A 7 20.11 -34.89 20.34
N ASP A 8 21.35 -35.33 20.07
CA ASP A 8 22.25 -34.64 19.14
C ASP A 8 21.69 -34.66 17.71
N VAL A 9 21.15 -35.80 17.27
CA VAL A 9 20.44 -35.90 15.98
C VAL A 9 19.23 -34.97 15.95
N MET A 10 18.44 -34.92 17.02
CA MET A 10 17.26 -34.04 17.09
C MET A 10 17.63 -32.56 17.04
N ILE A 11 18.68 -32.15 17.76
CA ILE A 11 19.19 -30.76 17.73
C ILE A 11 19.68 -30.40 16.33
N GLY A 12 20.40 -31.31 15.67
CA GLY A 12 20.84 -31.14 14.30
C GLY A 12 19.68 -30.96 13.32
N LEU A 13 18.68 -31.85 13.39
CA LEU A 13 17.49 -31.76 12.54
C LEU A 13 16.71 -30.47 12.77
N VAL A 14 16.44 -30.09 14.03
CA VAL A 14 15.73 -28.84 14.34
C VAL A 14 16.47 -27.64 13.76
N THR A 15 17.79 -27.59 13.89
CA THR A 15 18.61 -26.48 13.38
C THR A 15 18.58 -26.42 11.86
N VAL A 16 18.72 -27.57 11.18
CA VAL A 16 18.63 -27.65 9.71
C VAL A 16 17.27 -27.20 9.22
N TYR A 17 16.17 -27.72 9.79
CA TYR A 17 14.83 -27.34 9.36
C TYR A 17 14.47 -25.89 9.66
N LEU A 18 14.91 -25.34 10.81
CA LEU A 18 14.67 -23.94 11.15
C LEU A 18 15.46 -23.02 10.19
N SER A 19 16.75 -23.31 9.96
CA SER A 19 17.56 -22.55 9.01
C SER A 19 17.00 -22.60 7.59
N PHE A 20 16.54 -23.76 7.15
CA PHE A 20 15.89 -23.93 5.86
C PHE A 20 14.57 -23.16 5.77
N GLY A 21 13.75 -23.18 6.82
CA GLY A 21 12.49 -22.43 6.87
C GLY A 21 12.69 -20.91 6.76
N ILE A 22 13.71 -20.37 7.45
CA ILE A 22 14.08 -18.95 7.33
C ILE A 22 14.57 -18.67 5.90
N ALA A 23 15.42 -19.54 5.34
CA ALA A 23 15.91 -19.37 3.97
C ALA A 23 14.77 -19.34 2.95
N CYS A 24 13.82 -20.27 3.04
CA CYS A 24 12.62 -20.29 2.18
C CYS A 24 11.82 -18.98 2.29
N THR A 25 11.62 -18.48 3.52
CA THR A 25 10.89 -17.21 3.75
C THR A 25 11.63 -16.04 3.11
N ALA A 26 12.96 -15.96 3.28
CA ALA A 26 13.79 -14.93 2.69
C ALA A 26 13.76 -14.97 1.15
N PHE A 27 13.78 -16.16 0.54
CA PHE A 27 13.64 -16.31 -0.91
C PHE A 27 12.30 -15.79 -1.43
N VAL A 28 11.19 -16.14 -0.78
CA VAL A 28 9.85 -15.66 -1.17
C VAL A 28 9.76 -14.15 -1.02
N GLU A 29 10.33 -13.58 0.05
CA GLU A 29 10.36 -12.14 0.26
C GLU A 29 11.23 -11.42 -0.78
N ALA A 30 12.40 -11.97 -1.14
CA ALA A 30 13.26 -11.41 -2.18
C ALA A 30 12.53 -11.34 -3.53
N ILE A 31 11.87 -12.42 -3.94
CA ILE A 31 11.05 -12.45 -5.18
C ILE A 31 9.91 -11.43 -5.10
N SER A 32 9.21 -11.37 -3.96
CA SER A 32 8.08 -10.45 -3.75
C SER A 32 8.50 -8.98 -3.75
N SER A 33 9.69 -8.69 -3.22
CA SER A 33 10.28 -7.35 -3.20
C SER A 33 10.64 -6.89 -4.60
N ILE A 34 11.24 -7.77 -5.43
CA ILE A 34 11.59 -7.45 -6.81
C ILE A 34 10.32 -7.24 -7.67
N ALA A 35 9.29 -8.06 -7.46
CA ALA A 35 8.06 -8.00 -8.23
C ALA A 35 7.06 -6.91 -7.77
N GLU A 36 7.37 -6.17 -6.70
CA GLU A 36 6.52 -5.16 -6.06
C GLU A 36 5.08 -5.66 -5.76
N LEU A 37 4.94 -6.95 -5.43
CA LEU A 37 3.63 -7.60 -5.34
C LEU A 37 2.72 -6.97 -4.28
N ARG A 38 3.30 -6.50 -3.17
CA ARG A 38 2.54 -5.87 -2.06
C ARG A 38 1.87 -4.56 -2.49
N SER A 39 2.61 -3.66 -3.14
CA SER A 39 2.07 -2.38 -3.59
C SER A 39 1.03 -2.56 -4.70
N LYS A 40 1.22 -3.53 -5.59
CA LYS A 40 0.25 -3.91 -6.62
C LYS A 40 -1.03 -4.50 -6.03
N ASN A 41 -0.91 -5.40 -5.05
CA ASN A 41 -2.08 -6.00 -4.41
C ASN A 41 -2.88 -4.94 -3.64
N LEU A 42 -2.20 -4.04 -2.94
CA LEU A 42 -2.83 -2.91 -2.26
C LEU A 42 -3.58 -2.01 -3.26
N ARG A 43 -2.93 -1.63 -4.36
CA ARG A 43 -3.57 -0.85 -5.43
C ARG A 43 -4.78 -1.54 -6.02
N ASN A 44 -4.70 -2.86 -6.24
CA ASN A 44 -5.80 -3.64 -6.78
C ASN A 44 -7.00 -3.67 -5.80
N GLY A 45 -6.74 -3.85 -4.51
CA GLY A 45 -7.76 -3.74 -3.47
C GLY A 45 -8.40 -2.35 -3.43
N PHE A 46 -7.59 -1.29 -3.50
CA PHE A 46 -8.10 0.09 -3.58
C PHE A 46 -8.93 0.33 -4.83
N SER A 47 -8.53 -0.22 -5.98
CA SER A 47 -9.34 -0.10 -7.20
C SER A 47 -10.62 -0.90 -7.17
N GLU A 48 -10.71 -1.95 -6.34
CA GLU A 48 -11.94 -2.68 -6.11
C GLU A 48 -12.88 -1.94 -5.14
N PHE A 49 -12.32 -1.38 -4.06
CA PHE A 49 -13.11 -0.63 -3.07
C PHE A 49 -13.59 0.73 -3.57
N PHE A 50 -12.76 1.44 -4.32
CA PHE A 50 -13.05 2.78 -4.83
C PHE A 50 -13.21 2.76 -6.36
N LYS A 51 -14.04 1.82 -6.86
CA LYS A 51 -14.49 1.83 -8.25
C LYS A 51 -15.37 3.07 -8.47
N GLY A 52 -14.82 4.06 -9.17
CA GLY A 52 -15.57 5.28 -9.50
C GLY A 52 -14.65 6.43 -9.89
N THR A 53 -15.29 7.53 -10.29
CA THR A 53 -14.62 8.74 -10.73
C THR A 53 -14.88 9.87 -9.73
N ILE A 54 -13.86 10.68 -9.48
CA ILE A 54 -13.90 11.86 -8.62
C ILE A 54 -13.87 13.08 -9.54
N GLY A 55 -15.04 13.68 -9.77
CA GLY A 55 -15.18 14.91 -10.53
C GLY A 55 -14.77 14.80 -12.02
N LYS A 56 -14.76 15.95 -12.68
CA LYS A 56 -14.31 16.12 -14.07
C LYS A 56 -13.22 17.17 -14.11
N GLU A 57 -12.02 16.79 -14.49
CA GLU A 57 -10.91 17.72 -14.71
C GLU A 57 -10.71 17.83 -16.23
N ASN A 58 -10.93 19.02 -16.80
CA ASN A 58 -10.82 19.27 -18.25
C ASN A 58 -11.65 18.31 -19.14
N GLY A 59 -12.83 17.89 -18.69
CA GLY A 59 -13.72 16.99 -19.44
C GLY A 59 -13.30 15.51 -19.43
N VAL A 60 -12.21 15.16 -18.74
CA VAL A 60 -11.76 13.78 -18.54
C VAL A 60 -12.16 13.33 -17.14
N GLU A 61 -12.78 12.15 -17.04
CA GLU A 61 -13.13 11.56 -15.75
C GLU A 61 -11.88 11.09 -15.02
N LYS A 62 -11.64 11.63 -13.82
CA LYS A 62 -10.49 11.26 -13.01
C LYS A 62 -10.86 10.09 -12.10
N SER A 63 -10.11 8.99 -12.17
CA SER A 63 -10.31 7.85 -11.29
C SER A 63 -10.06 8.24 -9.83
N PHE A 64 -10.94 7.81 -8.92
CA PHE A 64 -10.80 8.04 -7.47
C PHE A 64 -9.42 7.58 -6.98
N VAL A 65 -9.02 6.41 -7.43
CA VAL A 65 -7.79 5.76 -7.03
C VAL A 65 -6.58 6.57 -7.47
N ASP A 66 -6.61 7.14 -8.68
CA ASP A 66 -5.50 7.94 -9.17
C ASP A 66 -5.39 9.28 -8.43
N ALA A 67 -6.51 9.92 -8.12
CA ALA A 67 -6.53 11.10 -7.25
C ALA A 67 -5.98 10.80 -5.85
N PHE A 68 -6.33 9.63 -5.29
CA PHE A 68 -5.82 9.17 -4.00
C PHE A 68 -4.29 8.98 -3.99
N TYR A 69 -3.73 8.28 -4.98
CA TYR A 69 -2.28 8.08 -5.06
C TYR A 69 -1.50 9.35 -5.43
N ALA A 70 -2.14 10.33 -6.07
CA ALA A 70 -1.55 11.64 -6.36
C ALA A 70 -1.53 12.57 -5.13
N HIS A 71 -2.24 12.24 -4.05
CA HIS A 71 -2.32 13.08 -2.87
C HIS A 71 -0.94 13.17 -2.16
N PRO A 72 -0.45 14.37 -1.79
CA PRO A 72 0.88 14.56 -1.21
C PRO A 72 1.17 13.65 -0.02
N LEU A 73 0.21 13.48 0.90
CA LEU A 73 0.36 12.57 2.05
C LEU A 73 0.63 11.11 1.64
N VAL A 74 0.01 10.62 0.56
CA VAL A 74 0.27 9.27 0.06
C VAL A 74 1.62 9.22 -0.67
N MET A 75 1.95 10.28 -1.39
CA MET A 75 3.23 10.41 -2.12
C MET A 75 4.44 10.50 -1.19
N THR A 76 4.28 11.00 0.04
CA THR A 76 5.36 10.93 1.05
C THR A 76 5.64 9.52 1.55
N LEU A 77 4.71 8.57 1.39
CA LEU A 77 4.89 7.17 1.78
C LEU A 77 5.54 6.33 0.69
N SER A 78 5.61 6.85 -0.55
CA SER A 78 6.27 6.17 -1.66
C SER A 78 7.80 6.25 -1.58
N LYS A 79 8.47 5.16 -1.99
CA LYS A 79 9.92 5.16 -2.19
C LYS A 79 10.25 5.84 -3.54
N GLY A 80 10.45 7.15 -3.52
CA GLY A 80 10.82 7.96 -4.69
C GLY A 80 9.65 8.26 -5.65
N ASP A 81 9.95 8.93 -6.77
CA ASP A 81 8.94 9.52 -7.67
C ASP A 81 7.96 8.53 -8.32
N LYS A 82 8.33 7.25 -8.41
CA LYS A 82 7.54 6.20 -9.07
C LYS A 82 7.25 4.99 -8.19
N GLY A 83 7.90 4.88 -7.03
CA GLY A 83 7.66 3.78 -6.11
C GLY A 83 6.25 3.91 -5.55
N ARG A 84 5.52 2.81 -5.39
CA ARG A 84 4.22 2.83 -4.70
C ARG A 84 4.37 2.34 -3.27
N PRO A 85 3.65 2.92 -2.29
CA PRO A 85 3.71 2.45 -0.92
C PRO A 85 3.22 1.00 -0.85
N SER A 86 3.96 0.15 -0.15
CA SER A 86 3.55 -1.25 0.11
C SER A 86 2.52 -1.34 1.25
N TYR A 87 2.44 -0.30 2.09
CA TYR A 87 1.52 -0.17 3.19
C TYR A 87 1.15 1.31 3.36
N ILE A 88 -0.12 1.59 3.64
CA ILE A 88 -0.63 2.93 3.92
C ILE A 88 -1.36 2.87 5.27
N PRO A 89 -0.96 3.69 6.27
CA PRO A 89 -1.65 3.75 7.56
C PRO A 89 -3.12 4.13 7.43
N THR A 90 -3.98 3.52 8.24
CA THR A 90 -5.44 3.73 8.21
C THR A 90 -5.82 5.19 8.42
N GLU A 91 -5.10 5.90 9.27
CA GLU A 91 -5.34 7.32 9.58
C GLU A 91 -5.08 8.20 8.35
N ILE A 92 -4.07 7.85 7.55
CA ILE A 92 -3.76 8.56 6.31
C ILE A 92 -4.84 8.27 5.27
N VAL A 93 -5.26 7.01 5.13
CA VAL A 93 -6.37 6.65 4.22
C VAL A 93 -7.61 7.47 4.54
N GLY A 94 -8.05 7.49 5.80
CA GLY A 94 -9.26 8.22 6.21
C GLY A 94 -9.17 9.73 5.96
N ARG A 95 -8.03 10.34 6.28
CA ARG A 95 -7.79 11.78 6.03
C ARG A 95 -7.81 12.12 4.54
N VAL A 96 -7.14 11.32 3.73
CA VAL A 96 -7.05 11.57 2.28
C VAL A 96 -8.41 11.37 1.62
N VAL A 97 -9.14 10.31 1.97
CA VAL A 97 -10.51 10.08 1.47
C VAL A 97 -11.42 11.24 1.85
N ALA A 98 -11.40 11.69 3.11
CA ALA A 98 -12.18 12.83 3.56
C ALA A 98 -11.82 14.12 2.81
N SER A 99 -10.53 14.38 2.59
CA SER A 99 -10.06 15.54 1.82
C SER A 99 -10.58 15.50 0.38
N LEU A 100 -10.41 14.36 -0.31
CA LEU A 100 -10.83 14.21 -1.70
C LEU A 100 -12.35 14.39 -1.87
N LEU A 101 -13.15 13.93 -0.91
CA LEU A 101 -14.60 14.12 -0.93
C LEU A 101 -14.99 15.58 -0.68
N ASN A 102 -14.32 16.25 0.27
CA ASN A 102 -14.57 17.66 0.56
C ASN A 102 -14.13 18.58 -0.59
N ASP A 103 -13.05 18.22 -1.28
CA ASP A 103 -12.57 18.94 -2.47
C ASP A 103 -13.50 18.76 -3.68
N CYS A 104 -14.21 17.63 -3.77
CA CYS A 104 -15.30 17.46 -4.76
C CYS A 104 -16.48 18.37 -4.49
N ASP A 105 -16.88 18.48 -3.22
CA ASP A 105 -18.01 19.31 -2.80
C ASP A 105 -17.69 20.81 -2.99
N ASN A 106 -16.42 21.19 -2.78
CA ASN A 106 -15.94 22.56 -2.97
C ASN A 106 -15.76 23.00 -4.44
N ALA A 107 -15.80 22.09 -5.42
CA ALA A 107 -15.69 22.45 -6.83
C ALA A 107 -16.85 23.36 -7.29
N ASP A 108 -17.99 23.32 -6.60
CA ASP A 108 -19.12 24.26 -6.80
C ASP A 108 -19.15 25.42 -5.78
N SER A 109 -18.58 25.27 -4.57
CA SER A 109 -18.75 26.24 -3.48
C SER A 109 -17.74 27.41 -3.48
N LEU A 110 -16.51 27.21 -4.00
CA LEU A 110 -15.45 28.23 -3.94
C LEU A 110 -15.59 29.33 -5.00
N LYS A 111 -16.23 29.04 -6.14
CA LYS A 111 -16.56 30.08 -7.13
C LYS A 111 -17.69 30.98 -6.65
N GLN A 112 -18.70 30.39 -6.00
CA GLN A 112 -19.86 31.13 -5.51
C GLN A 112 -19.54 32.09 -4.35
N THR A 113 -18.53 31.76 -3.55
CA THR A 113 -18.08 32.59 -2.42
C THR A 113 -17.15 33.73 -2.82
N LEU A 114 -16.42 33.60 -3.94
CA LEU A 114 -15.56 34.66 -4.47
C LEU A 114 -16.31 35.66 -5.36
N GLU A 115 -17.42 35.29 -5.99
CA GLU A 115 -18.26 36.22 -6.77
C GLU A 115 -19.27 37.01 -5.90
N ALA A 116 -19.41 36.65 -4.61
CA ALA A 116 -20.29 37.32 -3.65
C ALA A 116 -19.57 38.34 -2.76
N LEU A 117 -18.28 38.60 -3.00
CA LEU A 117 -17.45 39.61 -2.31
C LEU A 117 -17.06 40.73 -3.27
#